data_AF-A0A2W4M3C5-F1
#
_entry.id   AF-A0A2W4M3C5-F1
#
_cell.length_a   1.000
_cell.length_b   1.000
_cell.length_c   1.000
_cell.angle_alpha   90.00
_cell.angle_beta   90.00
_cell.angle_gamma   90.00
#
_symmetry.space_group_name_H-M   'P 1'
#
loop_
_entity.id
_entity.type
_entity.pdbx_description
1 polymer ?
#
loop_
_entity_poly.entity_id
_entity_poly.type
_entity_poly.pdbx_seq_one_letter_code
_entity_poly.pdbx_strand_id
1 'polypeptide(L)' 'MQEEFQLRIRKSVATRPPASPARQPERRVYTPSGLNRDVRTLLERGFPALWVEGELSNLSRPSSGHWYFSLKDESAQVR' A
#
# COMPACT_ATOMS: atom_id res chain seq x y z
N MET A 1 10.76 54.05 -37.85
CA MET A 1 11.02 54.98 -36.74
C MET A 1 9.84 54.85 -35.78
N GLN A 2 9.91 54.31 -34.57
CA GLN A 2 10.97 53.68 -33.79
C GLN A 2 10.29 52.65 -32.87
N GLU A 3 11.01 51.58 -32.59
CA GLU A 3 10.82 50.67 -31.45
C GLU A 3 11.00 51.44 -30.13
N GLU A 4 10.30 51.07 -29.07
CA GLU A 4 10.95 50.89 -27.77
C GLU A 4 10.05 50.14 -26.76
N PHE A 5 10.46 48.91 -26.48
CA PHE A 5 10.14 48.18 -25.26
C PHE A 5 10.91 48.83 -24.10
N GLN A 6 10.25 49.14 -22.98
CA GLN A 6 10.96 49.40 -21.73
C GLN A 6 10.37 48.63 -20.56
N LEU A 7 11.19 47.69 -20.08
CA LEU A 7 11.04 46.91 -18.85
C LEU A 7 12.20 47.27 -17.91
N ARG A 8 11.89 47.66 -16.66
CA ARG A 8 12.65 47.50 -15.38
C ARG A 8 12.15 48.60 -14.42
N ILE A 9 11.86 48.37 -13.13
CA ILE A 9 12.83 48.16 -12.03
C ILE A 9 12.12 47.69 -10.72
N ARG A 10 12.63 46.57 -10.17
CA ARG A 10 12.95 46.13 -8.77
C ARG A 10 11.94 46.09 -7.59
N LYS A 11 11.72 44.84 -7.13
CA LYS A 11 11.84 44.23 -5.78
C LYS A 11 11.58 45.10 -4.52
N SER A 12 10.60 44.67 -3.71
CA SER A 12 10.79 44.41 -2.27
C SER A 12 9.55 43.72 -1.66
N VAL A 13 9.67 42.45 -1.28
CA VAL A 13 9.12 41.96 -0.01
C VAL A 13 9.85 40.68 0.37
N ALA A 14 10.51 40.71 1.52
CA ALA A 14 11.00 39.53 2.20
C ALA A 14 10.01 39.17 3.31
N THR A 15 9.96 37.87 3.61
CA THR A 15 9.44 37.24 4.86
C THR A 15 8.03 36.66 4.77
N ARG A 16 7.93 35.41 4.28
CA ARG A 16 7.92 34.20 5.12
C ARG A 16 8.10 33.00 4.19
N PRO A 17 9.07 32.08 4.41
CA PRO A 17 9.02 30.83 3.68
C PRO A 17 7.69 30.14 4.02
N PRO A 18 6.87 29.69 3.05
CA PRO A 18 5.87 28.70 3.40
C PRO A 18 6.70 27.52 3.94
N ALA A 19 6.49 27.18 5.21
CA ALA A 19 7.04 25.97 5.80
C ALA A 19 6.86 24.87 4.75
N SER A 20 7.97 24.23 4.35
CA SER A 20 7.95 23.14 3.37
C SER A 20 6.74 22.27 3.70
N PRO A 21 5.87 21.90 2.74
CA PRO A 21 4.84 20.92 3.03
C PRO A 21 5.62 19.74 3.58
N ALA A 22 5.47 19.47 4.88
CA ALA A 22 6.06 18.30 5.51
C ALA A 22 5.74 17.18 4.53
N ARG A 23 6.76 16.51 3.99
CA ARG A 23 6.56 15.43 3.02
C ARG A 23 5.69 14.40 3.74
N GLN A 24 4.38 14.53 3.59
CA GLN A 24 3.43 13.50 3.98
C GLN A 24 3.96 12.29 3.23
N PRO A 25 4.33 11.20 3.93
CA PRO A 25 4.85 10.04 3.23
C PRO A 25 3.85 9.72 2.14
N GLU A 26 4.31 9.81 0.88
CA GLU A 26 3.51 9.54 -0.31
C GLU A 26 2.71 8.27 -0.01
N ARG A 27 1.39 8.40 0.14
CA ARG A 27 0.54 7.29 0.61
C ARG A 27 0.61 6.22 -0.45
N ARG A 28 1.44 5.21 -0.25
CA ARG A 28 1.60 4.10 -1.19
C ARG A 28 0.30 3.31 -1.22
N VAL A 29 -0.49 3.48 -2.28
CA VAL A 29 -1.71 2.70 -2.51
C VAL A 29 -1.29 1.35 -3.11
N TYR A 30 -1.55 0.28 -2.38
CA TYR A 30 -1.29 -1.07 -2.85
C TYR A 30 -2.44 -1.60 -3.67
N THR A 31 -2.13 -2.29 -4.76
CA THR A 31 -3.10 -3.20 -5.39
C THR A 31 -3.25 -4.45 -4.52
N PRO A 32 -4.40 -5.13 -4.55
CA PRO A 32 -4.58 -6.39 -3.82
C PRO A 32 -3.49 -7.42 -4.16
N SER A 33 -3.16 -7.57 -5.44
CA SER A 33 -2.09 -8.49 -5.90
C SER A 33 -0.71 -8.07 -5.41
N GLY A 34 -0.43 -6.76 -5.32
CA GLY A 34 0.82 -6.23 -4.79
C GLY A 34 0.97 -6.54 -3.30
N LEU A 35 -0.09 -6.29 -2.53
CA LEU A 35 -0.12 -6.61 -1.11
C LEU A 35 0.05 -8.11 -0.86
N ASN A 36 -0.71 -8.96 -1.56
CA ASN A 36 -0.65 -10.41 -1.38
C ASN A 36 0.74 -10.99 -1.68
N ARG A 37 1.44 -10.45 -2.68
CA ARG A 37 2.82 -10.87 -3.00
C ARG A 37 3.80 -10.50 -1.88
N ASP A 38 3.69 -9.28 -1.36
CA ASP A 38 4.59 -8.81 -0.30
C ASP A 38 4.32 -9.60 1.00
N VAL A 39 3.05 -9.80 1.36
CA VAL A 39 2.64 -10.64 2.50
C VAL A 39 3.17 -12.07 2.35
N ARG A 40 2.98 -12.69 1.18
CA ARG A 40 3.51 -14.04 0.92
C ARG A 40 5.02 -14.12 1.13
N THR A 41 5.76 -13.15 0.61
CA THR A 41 7.23 -13.10 0.75
C THR A 41 7.66 -12.99 2.21
N LEU A 42 6.96 -12.18 3.00
CA LEU A 42 7.24 -12.04 4.43
C LEU A 42 6.92 -13.31 5.19
N LEU A 43 5.82 -13.99 4.87
CA LEU A 43 5.45 -15.26 5.50
C LEU A 43 6.45 -16.37 5.17
N GLU A 44 6.82 -16.53 3.90
CA GLU A 44 7.77 -17.56 3.44
C GLU A 44 9.17 -17.40 4.03
N ARG A 45 9.60 -16.16 4.31
CA ARG A 45 10.93 -15.87 4.89
C ARG A 45 10.92 -15.78 6.41
N GLY A 46 9.82 -15.34 6.99
CA GLY A 46 9.72 -14.98 8.39
C GLY A 46 9.33 -16.14 9.31
N PHE A 47 8.68 -17.17 8.78
CA PHE A 47 8.19 -18.29 9.58
C PHE A 47 8.75 -19.63 9.07
N PRO A 48 9.30 -20.47 9.96
CA PRO A 48 9.52 -21.87 9.62
C PRO A 48 8.18 -22.60 9.42
N ALA A 49 8.23 -23.84 8.96
CA ALA A 49 7.04 -24.68 8.88
C ALA A 49 6.33 -24.75 10.25
N LEU A 50 5.03 -24.43 10.25
CA LEU A 50 4.21 -24.37 11.45
C LEU A 50 2.91 -25.14 11.26
N TRP A 51 2.32 -25.55 12.38
CA TRP A 51 1.01 -26.18 12.43
C TRP A 51 -0.02 -25.16 12.90
N VAL A 52 -1.19 -25.16 12.25
CA VAL A 52 -2.32 -24.30 12.63
C VAL A 52 -3.52 -25.19 12.88
N GLU A 53 -4.16 -24.99 14.01
CA GLU A 53 -5.42 -25.64 14.39
C GLU A 53 -6.53 -24.59 14.40
N GLY A 54 -7.74 -24.99 14.04
CA GLY A 54 -8.88 -24.12 14.02
C GLY A 54 -10.11 -24.83 13.48
N GLU A 55 -11.25 -24.15 13.52
CA GLU A 55 -12.49 -24.67 12.96
C GLU A 55 -12.50 -24.52 11.44
N LEU A 56 -12.79 -25.61 10.74
CA LEU A 56 -12.95 -25.60 9.30
C LEU A 56 -14.36 -25.14 8.92
N SER A 57 -14.44 -24.17 8.01
CA SER A 57 -15.67 -23.57 7.49
C SER A 57 -15.63 -23.42 5.98
N ASN A 58 -16.80 -23.22 5.34
CA ASN A 58 -16.93 -22.95 3.91
C ASN A 58 -16.18 -23.93 2.99
N LEU A 59 -16.19 -25.23 3.33
CA LEU A 59 -15.54 -26.26 2.53
C LEU A 59 -16.26 -26.44 1.19
N SER A 60 -15.53 -26.21 0.10
CA SER A 60 -15.94 -26.46 -1.27
C SER A 60 -14.96 -27.44 -1.92
N ARG A 61 -15.51 -28.43 -2.62
CA ARG A 61 -14.75 -29.47 -3.34
C ARG A 61 -15.18 -29.52 -4.80
N PRO A 62 -14.80 -28.54 -5.63
CA PRO A 62 -15.10 -28.55 -7.05
C PRO A 62 -14.46 -29.74 -7.78
N SER A 63 -14.98 -30.05 -8.97
CA SER A 63 -14.44 -31.09 -9.86
C SER A 63 -13.04 -30.80 -10.41
N SER A 64 -12.50 -29.60 -10.17
CA SER A 64 -11.12 -29.22 -10.52
C SER A 64 -10.06 -29.91 -9.65
N GLY A 65 -10.45 -30.52 -8.53
CA GLY A 65 -9.55 -31.27 -7.65
C GLY A 65 -8.87 -30.46 -6.55
N HIS A 66 -9.12 -29.15 -6.46
CA HIS A 66 -8.65 -28.31 -5.36
C HIS A 66 -9.74 -28.12 -4.31
N TRP A 67 -9.40 -28.20 -3.04
CA TRP A 67 -10.33 -27.90 -1.95
C TRP A 67 -10.13 -26.47 -1.50
N TYR A 68 -11.23 -25.75 -1.39
CA TYR A 68 -11.26 -24.41 -0.81
C TYR A 68 -11.97 -24.50 0.51
N PHE A 69 -11.37 -23.98 1.56
CA PHE A 69 -11.98 -23.90 2.88
C PHE A 69 -11.45 -22.68 3.59
N SER A 70 -12.04 -22.36 4.72
CA SER A 70 -11.56 -21.30 5.58
C SER A 70 -11.34 -21.84 6.98
N LEU A 71 -10.16 -21.59 7.54
CA LEU A 71 -9.80 -21.98 8.90
C LEU A 71 -9.99 -20.77 9.82
N LYS A 72 -10.74 -20.92 10.92
CA LYS A 72 -11.06 -19.81 11.84
C LYS A 72 -10.82 -20.19 13.30
N ASP A 73 -10.59 -19.16 14.11
CA ASP A 73 -10.68 -19.19 15.57
C ASP A 73 -11.64 -18.09 16.06
N GLU A 74 -11.62 -17.76 17.35
CA GLU A 74 -12.48 -16.73 17.95
C GLU A 74 -12.21 -15.30 17.42
N SER A 75 -11.02 -15.05 16.88
CA SER A 75 -10.48 -13.72 16.58
C SER A 75 -10.04 -13.52 15.13
N ALA A 76 -9.81 -14.59 14.37
CA ALA A 76 -9.20 -14.57 13.05
C ALA A 76 -9.73 -15.66 12.10
N GLN A 77 -9.53 -15.45 10.80
CA GLN A 77 -9.86 -16.39 9.74
C GLN A 77 -8.84 -16.33 8.60
N VAL A 78 -8.43 -17.50 8.09
CA VAL A 78 -7.58 -17.69 6.92
C VAL A 78 -8.40 -18.36 5.81
N ARG A 79 -8.20 -17.94 4.55
CA ARG A 79 -8.85 -18.49 3.35
C ARG A 79 -7.85 -18.67 2.21
#